data_AF-A0A955DHT3-F1
#
_entry.id   AF-A0A955DHT3-F1
#
_cell.length_a   1.000
_cell.length_b   1.000
_cell.length_c   1.000
_cell.angle_alpha   90.00
_cell.angle_beta   90.00
_cell.angle_gamma   90.00
#
_symmetry.space_group_name_H-M   'P 1'
#
loop_
_entity.id
_entity.type
_entity.pdbx_description
1 polymer ?
#
loop_
_entity_poly.entity_id
_entity_poly.type
_entity_poly.pdbx_seq_one_letter_code
_entity_poly.pdbx_strand_id
1 'polypeptide(L)'
;MINVRQLVGSMLGVLVAQATAVGAVVYVDSTAGVGGDGSSWEAPYKFLDDAMAVAQAGDEVWCRAGSYGKCTLVSGVKVYGGFTGTETAAGERNPFANFTRMMASGPIVWAVDCDSTTLVDGFTITSGTAITSGANVRITGGAPVFRDCTITDGRAALGSGVVCLNGSPTFVDCNIDANFGLDGGTGTGIYASGSGTLTLIRTSVSFNAAYQAEFNANSGHGAGLYTDNTVVVMAEDCVFDLNYCFYNNNDGYPQMGGGVRLGPGGGFFDRCYFARNFASYGGAICSYGPLDVVNSVFEGNRAADYGCVAPICPSGPIMDPGRGGAIATFNAGTANIVGCTIAANWAGKLAGAVNITGTISDSILWSNKTAPVCCGEDPPPPQRIAADGNIVWSHCAVQEILTPEPGQDPIDPALYPGCFQDDPLFVTNGVVSNLGQLTTYGDYHLQAGSLAIDAADNALAGGLQYDFEGMTRFVDDPATVDTGVGPGPIMDMGAFEVQAPAGCAGDANGDLIVDLGDLSVVLFNFGTSVAPGTSGDIDGSGIVDLADLSIVLFNFGLIC
;
A
#
# COMPACT_ATOMS: atom_id res chain seq x y z
N MET A 1 34.99 2.45 2.42
CA MET A 1 34.84 3.19 1.15
C MET A 1 35.27 2.30 -0.01
N ILE A 2 34.30 1.59 -0.60
CA ILE A 2 34.39 1.05 -1.96
C ILE A 2 33.04 1.41 -2.60
N ASN A 3 33.13 2.19 -3.67
CA ASN A 3 32.02 2.85 -4.36
C ASN A 3 31.31 1.85 -5.28
N VAL A 4 30.00 1.64 -5.08
CA VAL A 4 29.13 0.82 -5.94
C VAL A 4 28.64 1.68 -7.11
N ARG A 5 29.56 2.07 -8.00
CA ARG A 5 29.24 2.67 -9.30
C ARG A 5 30.37 2.38 -10.28
N GLN A 6 30.30 1.25 -10.98
CA GLN A 6 30.84 1.02 -12.32
C GLN A 6 30.70 -0.45 -12.71
N LEU A 7 29.70 -0.79 -13.52
CA LEU A 7 29.82 -1.88 -14.49
C LEU A 7 28.86 -1.61 -15.67
N VAL A 8 29.26 -0.65 -16.51
CA VAL A 8 28.72 -0.50 -17.87
C VAL A 8 29.91 -0.58 -18.82
N GLY A 9 29.94 -1.61 -19.65
CA GLY A 9 30.83 -1.67 -20.81
C GLY A 9 31.57 -2.99 -21.01
N SER A 10 30.95 -3.92 -21.76
CA SER A 10 31.54 -4.49 -22.98
C SER A 10 30.63 -5.58 -23.55
N MET A 11 29.74 -5.22 -24.48
CA MET A 11 29.06 -6.18 -25.34
C MET A 11 29.39 -5.78 -26.78
N LEU A 12 30.30 -6.51 -27.42
CA LEU A 12 30.63 -6.34 -28.83
C LEU A 12 30.30 -7.66 -29.56
N GLY A 13 29.15 -7.66 -30.22
CA GLY A 13 28.93 -8.27 -31.53
C GLY A 13 28.87 -9.79 -31.66
N VAL A 14 27.66 -10.35 -31.48
CA VAL A 14 27.08 -11.27 -32.48
C VAL A 14 25.62 -10.84 -32.66
N LEU A 15 25.33 -10.07 -33.70
CA LEU A 15 23.96 -9.81 -34.13
C LEU A 15 23.48 -11.04 -34.91
N VAL A 16 23.06 -12.08 -34.20
CA VAL A 16 22.07 -13.00 -34.77
C VAL A 16 20.77 -12.20 -34.74
N ALA A 17 20.24 -11.83 -35.89
CA ALA A 17 18.85 -11.42 -36.00
C ALA A 17 18.00 -12.62 -35.55
N GLN A 18 17.71 -12.72 -34.25
CA GLN A 18 16.62 -13.54 -33.79
C GLN A 18 15.37 -12.88 -34.33
N ALA A 19 14.77 -13.47 -35.37
CA ALA A 19 13.38 -13.23 -35.65
C ALA A 19 12.64 -13.64 -34.37
N THR A 20 12.22 -12.67 -33.57
CA THR A 20 11.24 -12.91 -32.52
C THR A 20 10.00 -13.40 -33.23
N ALA A 21 9.76 -14.70 -33.21
CA ALA A 21 8.48 -15.24 -33.60
C ALA A 21 7.44 -14.52 -32.71
N VAL A 22 6.58 -13.72 -33.33
CA VAL A 22 5.41 -13.17 -32.65
C VAL A 22 4.60 -14.38 -32.20
N GLY A 23 4.36 -14.51 -30.89
CA GLY A 23 3.54 -15.60 -30.37
C GLY A 23 2.15 -15.59 -31.00
N ALA A 24 1.53 -16.77 -31.08
CA ALA A 24 0.19 -16.90 -31.62
C ALA A 24 -0.83 -16.22 -30.69
N VAL A 25 -1.92 -15.72 -31.29
CA VAL A 25 -3.11 -15.32 -30.54
C VAL A 25 -4.10 -16.48 -30.55
N VAL A 26 -4.50 -16.95 -29.38
CA VAL A 26 -5.47 -18.03 -29.17
C VAL A 26 -6.77 -17.45 -28.63
N TYR A 27 -7.87 -17.65 -29.34
CA TYR A 27 -9.16 -17.04 -29.02
C TYR A 27 -10.05 -17.99 -28.20
N VAL A 28 -10.68 -17.47 -27.15
CA VAL A 28 -11.54 -18.24 -26.25
C VAL A 28 -12.89 -17.56 -26.02
N ASP A 29 -13.98 -18.30 -26.18
CA ASP A 29 -15.35 -17.82 -25.98
C ASP A 29 -16.20 -18.86 -25.24
N SER A 30 -16.54 -18.55 -23.98
CA SER A 30 -17.36 -19.44 -23.13
C SER A 30 -18.75 -19.75 -23.69
N THR A 31 -19.25 -18.95 -24.65
CA THR A 31 -20.56 -19.12 -25.29
C THR A 31 -20.52 -19.93 -26.58
N ALA A 32 -19.32 -20.21 -27.11
CA ALA A 32 -19.14 -20.94 -28.35
C ALA A 32 -19.61 -22.42 -28.27
N GLY A 33 -19.79 -23.01 -29.45
CA GLY A 33 -19.93 -24.44 -29.62
C GLY A 33 -18.62 -25.17 -29.32
N VAL A 34 -18.69 -26.48 -29.02
CA VAL A 34 -17.48 -27.30 -28.89
C VAL A 34 -16.85 -27.55 -30.26
N GLY A 35 -15.52 -27.60 -30.33
CA GLY A 35 -14.77 -27.99 -31.53
C GLY A 35 -14.11 -26.85 -32.33
N GLY A 36 -14.10 -25.62 -31.82
CA GLY A 36 -13.22 -24.57 -32.35
C GLY A 36 -11.73 -24.87 -32.07
N ASP A 37 -10.84 -24.30 -32.88
CA ASP A 37 -9.40 -24.51 -32.83
C ASP A 37 -8.61 -23.33 -32.24
N GLY A 38 -9.32 -22.29 -31.80
CA GLY A 38 -8.75 -21.10 -31.20
C GLY A 38 -8.02 -20.18 -32.17
N SER A 39 -8.14 -20.38 -33.49
CA SER A 39 -7.40 -19.60 -34.50
C SER A 39 -8.00 -18.21 -34.79
N SER A 40 -9.26 -17.99 -34.42
CA SER A 40 -10.01 -16.75 -34.69
C SER A 40 -11.24 -16.63 -33.78
N TRP A 41 -11.89 -15.46 -33.80
CA TRP A 41 -13.17 -15.25 -33.12
C TRP A 41 -14.34 -16.06 -33.70
N GLU A 42 -14.22 -16.55 -34.94
CA GLU A 42 -15.20 -17.45 -35.58
C GLU A 42 -15.00 -18.93 -35.23
N ALA A 43 -13.78 -19.31 -34.81
CA ALA A 43 -13.45 -20.66 -34.39
C ALA A 43 -12.78 -20.71 -32.99
N PRO A 44 -13.32 -20.03 -31.96
CA PRO A 44 -12.65 -19.94 -30.66
C PRO A 44 -12.74 -21.26 -29.90
N TYR A 45 -11.79 -21.50 -29.00
CA TYR A 45 -11.95 -22.53 -27.98
C TYR A 45 -13.11 -22.18 -27.05
N LYS A 46 -13.93 -23.16 -26.70
CA LYS A 46 -14.99 -22.96 -25.71
C LYS A 46 -14.43 -22.88 -24.29
N PHE A 47 -13.49 -23.74 -23.97
CA PHE A 47 -12.94 -23.89 -22.63
C PHE A 47 -11.55 -23.26 -22.56
N LEU A 48 -11.31 -22.45 -21.52
CA LEU A 48 -10.01 -21.81 -21.30
C LEU A 48 -8.90 -22.85 -21.10
N ASP A 49 -9.17 -23.93 -20.38
CA ASP A 49 -8.18 -25.01 -20.18
C ASP A 49 -7.73 -25.65 -21.51
N ASP A 50 -8.61 -25.75 -22.53
CA ASP A 50 -8.23 -26.29 -23.84
C ASP A 50 -7.26 -25.34 -24.57
N ALA A 51 -7.50 -24.03 -24.48
CA ALA A 51 -6.60 -23.02 -25.04
C ALA A 51 -5.24 -23.02 -24.32
N MET A 52 -5.24 -23.11 -22.99
CA MET A 52 -4.01 -23.16 -22.20
C MET A 52 -3.20 -24.44 -22.46
N ALA A 53 -3.86 -25.56 -22.82
CA ALA A 53 -3.18 -26.81 -23.13
C ALA A 53 -2.37 -26.78 -24.44
N VAL A 54 -2.68 -25.86 -25.36
CA VAL A 54 -1.97 -25.71 -26.64
C VAL A 54 -1.04 -24.50 -26.68
N ALA A 55 -1.27 -23.50 -25.82
CA ALA A 55 -0.46 -22.28 -25.75
C ALA A 55 0.98 -22.56 -25.32
N GLN A 56 1.91 -21.77 -25.86
CA GLN A 56 3.34 -21.86 -25.61
C GLN A 56 3.91 -20.50 -25.19
N ALA A 57 5.08 -20.51 -24.55
CA ALA A 57 5.74 -19.28 -24.12
C ALA A 57 5.86 -18.27 -25.28
N GLY A 58 5.36 -17.05 -25.07
CA GLY A 58 5.26 -16.00 -26.06
C GLY A 58 3.84 -15.79 -26.61
N ASP A 59 2.96 -16.79 -26.51
CA ASP A 59 1.58 -16.71 -26.99
C ASP A 59 0.69 -15.80 -26.11
N GLU A 60 -0.38 -15.31 -26.72
CA GLU A 60 -1.44 -14.58 -26.06
C GLU A 60 -2.76 -15.36 -26.15
N VAL A 61 -3.50 -15.42 -25.05
CA VAL A 61 -4.82 -16.05 -24.97
C VAL A 61 -5.85 -14.97 -24.71
N TRP A 62 -6.77 -14.75 -25.66
CA TRP A 62 -7.76 -13.68 -25.62
C TRP A 62 -9.14 -14.23 -25.30
N CYS A 63 -9.69 -13.83 -24.16
CA CYS A 63 -10.98 -14.29 -23.66
C CYS A 63 -12.08 -13.26 -23.92
N ARG A 64 -13.09 -13.65 -24.70
CA ARG A 64 -14.34 -12.88 -24.83
C ARG A 64 -15.00 -12.69 -23.45
N ALA A 65 -15.75 -11.60 -23.27
CA ALA A 65 -16.58 -11.40 -22.09
C ALA A 65 -17.43 -12.65 -21.80
N GLY A 66 -17.37 -13.17 -20.57
CA GLY A 66 -17.95 -14.46 -20.26
C GLY A 66 -17.49 -15.05 -18.93
N SER A 67 -17.93 -16.28 -18.69
CA SER A 67 -17.57 -17.05 -17.49
C SER A 67 -16.78 -18.30 -17.86
N TYR A 68 -15.58 -18.40 -17.32
CA TYR A 68 -14.63 -19.46 -17.58
C TYR A 68 -14.41 -20.30 -16.31
N GLY A 69 -13.98 -21.53 -16.52
CA GLY A 69 -13.65 -22.46 -15.45
C GLY A 69 -12.27 -22.20 -14.87
N LYS A 70 -11.54 -23.29 -14.58
CA LYS A 70 -10.16 -23.22 -14.11
C LYS A 70 -9.22 -22.74 -15.21
N CYS A 71 -8.04 -22.32 -14.77
CA CYS A 71 -6.92 -21.95 -15.63
C CYS A 71 -5.62 -22.40 -14.97
N THR A 72 -4.90 -23.33 -15.59
CA THR A 72 -3.51 -23.61 -15.24
C THR A 72 -2.61 -22.76 -16.13
N LEU A 73 -1.80 -21.89 -15.52
CA LEU A 73 -0.92 -20.99 -16.27
C LEU A 73 0.23 -21.76 -16.91
N VAL A 74 0.62 -21.30 -18.11
CA VAL A 74 1.81 -21.75 -18.83
C VAL A 74 2.83 -20.63 -18.78
N SER A 75 4.07 -20.95 -18.40
CA SER A 75 5.14 -19.95 -18.28
C SER A 75 5.33 -19.20 -19.61
N GLY A 76 5.37 -17.87 -19.54
CA GLY A 76 5.54 -16.98 -20.68
C GLY A 76 4.28 -16.76 -21.54
N VAL A 77 3.13 -17.31 -21.16
CA VAL A 77 1.85 -17.03 -21.82
C VAL A 77 1.15 -15.85 -21.15
N LYS A 78 0.55 -14.98 -21.95
CA LYS A 78 -0.29 -13.89 -21.46
C LYS A 78 -1.76 -14.21 -21.67
N VAL A 79 -2.58 -14.07 -20.64
CA VAL A 79 -4.01 -14.33 -20.68
C VAL A 79 -4.75 -13.01 -20.45
N TYR A 80 -5.57 -12.61 -21.41
CA TYR A 80 -6.26 -11.32 -21.43
C TYR A 80 -7.79 -11.50 -21.41
N GLY A 81 -8.45 -10.82 -20.48
CA GLY A 81 -9.90 -10.63 -20.47
C GLY A 81 -10.29 -9.25 -21.01
N GLY A 82 -11.57 -9.08 -21.32
CA GLY A 82 -12.13 -7.78 -21.72
C GLY A 82 -12.51 -7.64 -23.20
N PHE A 83 -12.57 -8.72 -23.96
CA PHE A 83 -12.88 -8.68 -25.39
C PHE A 83 -14.38 -8.81 -25.67
N THR A 84 -14.87 -8.07 -26.67
CA THR A 84 -16.19 -8.25 -27.28
C THR A 84 -16.22 -9.43 -28.26
N GLY A 85 -15.05 -9.76 -28.82
CA GLY A 85 -14.85 -10.84 -29.78
C GLY A 85 -14.84 -10.38 -31.24
N THR A 86 -14.34 -9.16 -31.47
CA THR A 86 -14.13 -8.58 -32.80
C THR A 86 -12.77 -7.90 -32.94
N GLU A 87 -12.03 -7.80 -31.84
CA GLU A 87 -10.77 -7.09 -31.72
C GLU A 87 -9.66 -7.77 -32.52
N THR A 88 -8.76 -6.96 -33.05
CA THR A 88 -7.56 -7.36 -33.80
C THR A 88 -6.27 -7.02 -33.06
N ALA A 89 -6.34 -6.27 -31.96
CA ALA A 89 -5.23 -5.95 -31.09
C ALA A 89 -5.62 -6.03 -29.60
N ALA A 90 -4.69 -6.44 -28.74
CA ALA A 90 -4.95 -6.54 -27.29
C ALA A 90 -5.31 -5.19 -26.66
N GLY A 91 -4.85 -4.07 -27.22
CA GLY A 91 -5.17 -2.72 -26.76
C GLY A 91 -6.61 -2.25 -27.06
N GLU A 92 -7.36 -2.98 -27.87
CA GLU A 92 -8.78 -2.66 -28.18
C GLU A 92 -9.75 -3.19 -27.12
N ARG A 93 -9.27 -4.04 -26.20
CA ARG A 93 -10.07 -4.62 -25.11
C ARG A 93 -10.58 -3.54 -24.15
N ASN A 94 -11.71 -3.80 -23.50
CA ASN A 94 -12.23 -2.96 -22.43
C ASN A 94 -12.64 -3.81 -21.22
N PRO A 95 -11.73 -4.08 -20.28
CA PRO A 95 -11.98 -4.97 -19.14
C PRO A 95 -13.06 -4.45 -18.18
N PHE A 96 -13.26 -3.13 -18.13
CA PHE A 96 -14.27 -2.49 -17.28
C PHE A 96 -15.70 -2.62 -17.83
N ALA A 97 -15.86 -2.79 -19.14
CA ALA A 97 -17.16 -2.97 -19.79
C ALA A 97 -17.45 -4.45 -20.14
N ASN A 98 -16.41 -5.21 -20.49
CA ASN A 98 -16.52 -6.56 -21.02
C ASN A 98 -16.07 -7.59 -19.96
N PHE A 99 -16.89 -7.75 -18.91
CA PHE A 99 -16.53 -8.56 -17.76
C PHE A 99 -16.16 -10.00 -18.13
N THR A 100 -14.97 -10.40 -17.70
CA THR A 100 -14.42 -11.74 -17.90
C THR A 100 -14.15 -12.34 -16.54
N ARG A 101 -14.84 -13.44 -16.19
CA ARG A 101 -14.72 -14.06 -14.86
C ARG A 101 -14.20 -15.48 -14.94
N MET A 102 -13.41 -15.88 -13.94
CA MET A 102 -13.04 -17.27 -13.68
C MET A 102 -13.71 -17.73 -12.38
N MET A 103 -14.51 -18.79 -12.44
CA MET A 103 -15.26 -19.31 -11.29
C MET A 103 -15.30 -20.84 -11.30
N ALA A 104 -14.73 -21.48 -10.28
CA ALA A 104 -14.72 -22.93 -10.11
C ALA A 104 -14.47 -23.31 -8.63
N SER A 105 -14.52 -24.60 -8.31
CA SER A 105 -14.09 -25.12 -7.01
C SER A 105 -12.59 -25.46 -6.99
N GLY A 106 -11.93 -25.34 -5.85
CA GLY A 106 -10.46 -25.47 -5.72
C GLY A 106 -9.71 -24.24 -6.27
N PRO A 107 -8.37 -24.24 -6.36
CA PRO A 107 -7.65 -23.14 -6.99
C PRO A 107 -8.19 -22.94 -8.41
N ILE A 108 -8.71 -21.75 -8.67
CA ILE A 108 -9.25 -21.36 -9.97
C ILE A 108 -8.10 -21.08 -10.93
N VAL A 109 -7.13 -20.29 -10.48
CA VAL A 109 -5.88 -20.04 -11.20
C VAL A 109 -4.74 -20.74 -10.49
N TRP A 110 -3.99 -21.56 -11.23
CA TRP A 110 -2.80 -22.23 -10.71
C TRP A 110 -1.57 -21.88 -11.54
N ALA A 111 -0.62 -21.17 -10.93
CA ALA A 111 0.70 -20.91 -11.47
C ALA A 111 1.73 -21.86 -10.83
N VAL A 112 2.50 -22.56 -11.66
CA VAL A 112 3.61 -23.41 -11.21
C VAL A 112 4.87 -22.98 -11.95
N ASP A 113 5.84 -22.44 -11.20
CA ASP A 113 7.15 -21.99 -11.72
C ASP A 113 7.06 -21.07 -12.95
N CYS A 114 5.97 -20.29 -13.05
CA CYS A 114 5.74 -19.35 -14.14
C CYS A 114 6.66 -18.13 -14.00
N ASP A 115 7.38 -17.76 -15.06
CA ASP A 115 8.27 -16.59 -15.06
C ASP A 115 7.50 -15.25 -15.10
N SER A 116 8.24 -14.15 -15.00
CA SER A 116 7.72 -12.77 -15.00
C SER A 116 7.19 -12.26 -16.33
N THR A 117 7.26 -13.06 -17.40
CA THR A 117 6.59 -12.76 -18.67
C THR A 117 5.19 -13.38 -18.74
N THR A 118 4.85 -14.26 -17.79
CA THR A 118 3.51 -14.83 -17.62
C THR A 118 2.57 -13.79 -17.03
N LEU A 119 1.45 -13.52 -17.70
CA LEU A 119 0.52 -12.45 -17.33
C LEU A 119 -0.92 -12.95 -17.25
N VAL A 120 -1.64 -12.57 -16.20
CA VAL A 120 -3.11 -12.62 -16.14
C VAL A 120 -3.63 -11.20 -16.03
N ASP A 121 -4.51 -10.81 -16.95
CA ASP A 121 -4.90 -9.41 -17.10
C ASP A 121 -6.41 -9.22 -17.36
N GLY A 122 -7.07 -8.43 -16.52
CA GLY A 122 -8.46 -8.02 -16.73
C GLY A 122 -9.49 -9.08 -16.36
N PHE A 123 -9.21 -9.91 -15.35
CA PHE A 123 -10.11 -10.97 -14.88
C PHE A 123 -10.66 -10.72 -13.48
N THR A 124 -11.93 -11.07 -13.29
CA THR A 124 -12.49 -11.32 -11.96
C THR A 124 -12.35 -12.81 -11.62
N ILE A 125 -11.52 -13.16 -10.64
CA ILE A 125 -11.32 -14.51 -10.14
C ILE A 125 -12.10 -14.62 -8.82
N THR A 126 -13.18 -15.40 -8.80
CA THR A 126 -14.13 -15.34 -7.68
C THR A 126 -14.77 -16.66 -7.30
N SER A 127 -15.23 -16.72 -6.06
CA SER A 127 -16.02 -17.81 -5.48
C SER A 127 -15.29 -19.15 -5.47
N GLY A 128 -13.96 -19.12 -5.48
CA GLY A 128 -13.11 -20.27 -5.24
C GLY A 128 -13.38 -20.86 -3.86
N THR A 129 -13.41 -22.18 -3.76
CA THR A 129 -13.55 -22.87 -2.47
C THR A 129 -12.53 -24.00 -2.38
N ALA A 130 -11.65 -23.95 -1.39
CA ALA A 130 -10.67 -24.99 -1.12
C ALA A 130 -10.66 -25.29 0.39
N ILE A 131 -10.52 -26.57 0.77
CA ILE A 131 -10.49 -26.93 2.20
C ILE A 131 -9.23 -26.39 2.87
N THR A 132 -8.08 -26.50 2.19
CA THR A 132 -6.77 -26.20 2.78
C THR A 132 -6.23 -24.83 2.39
N SER A 133 -6.04 -24.56 1.09
CA SER A 133 -5.36 -23.34 0.68
C SER A 133 -5.66 -22.91 -0.75
N GLY A 134 -5.55 -21.62 -1.04
CA GLY A 134 -5.49 -21.09 -2.41
C GLY A 134 -6.80 -21.29 -3.15
N ALA A 135 -7.88 -20.68 -2.65
CA ALA A 135 -9.20 -20.86 -3.25
C ALA A 135 -9.30 -20.19 -4.62
N ASN A 136 -8.92 -18.93 -4.74
CA ASN A 136 -8.95 -18.24 -6.03
C ASN A 136 -7.65 -18.44 -6.81
N VAL A 137 -6.50 -18.06 -6.22
CA VAL A 137 -5.20 -18.11 -6.88
C VAL A 137 -4.21 -18.92 -6.05
N ARG A 138 -3.51 -19.84 -6.72
CA ARG A 138 -2.40 -20.60 -6.16
C ARG A 138 -1.14 -20.44 -6.99
N ILE A 139 -0.08 -19.98 -6.35
CA ILE A 139 1.25 -19.81 -6.93
C ILE A 139 2.21 -20.73 -6.19
N THR A 140 2.89 -21.61 -6.94
CA THR A 140 3.94 -22.49 -6.43
C THR A 140 5.21 -22.19 -7.22
N GLY A 141 6.15 -21.44 -6.65
CA GLY A 141 7.33 -20.97 -7.34
C GLY A 141 7.04 -19.91 -8.40
N GLY A 142 8.09 -19.49 -9.11
CA GLY A 142 7.99 -18.52 -10.22
C GLY A 142 7.76 -17.07 -9.77
N ALA A 143 7.55 -16.20 -10.75
CA ALA A 143 7.28 -14.77 -10.59
C ALA A 143 6.15 -14.27 -11.52
N PRO A 144 4.96 -14.90 -11.56
CA PRO A 144 3.89 -14.50 -12.46
C PRO A 144 3.38 -13.08 -12.14
N VAL A 145 2.85 -12.41 -13.15
CA VAL A 145 2.27 -11.07 -13.04
C VAL A 145 0.74 -11.12 -13.15
N PHE A 146 0.07 -10.47 -12.21
CA PHE A 146 -1.36 -10.20 -12.26
C PHE A 146 -1.57 -8.70 -12.43
N ARG A 147 -2.38 -8.32 -13.40
CA ARG A 147 -2.70 -6.92 -13.71
C ARG A 147 -4.20 -6.72 -13.85
N ASP A 148 -4.74 -5.60 -13.37
CA ASP A 148 -6.16 -5.24 -13.53
C ASP A 148 -7.10 -6.40 -13.12
N CYS A 149 -6.71 -7.17 -12.10
CA CYS A 149 -7.44 -8.35 -11.66
C CYS A 149 -8.21 -8.06 -10.37
N THR A 150 -9.42 -8.62 -10.27
CA THR A 150 -10.19 -8.67 -9.02
C THR A 150 -10.19 -10.09 -8.48
N ILE A 151 -9.71 -10.30 -7.26
CA ILE A 151 -9.61 -11.60 -6.60
C ILE A 151 -10.49 -11.54 -5.34
N THR A 152 -11.67 -12.14 -5.42
CA THR A 152 -12.73 -11.91 -4.42
C THR A 152 -13.56 -13.15 -4.06
N ASP A 153 -14.25 -13.10 -2.92
CA ASP A 153 -15.13 -14.18 -2.43
C ASP A 153 -14.45 -15.56 -2.37
N GLY A 154 -13.13 -15.60 -2.18
CA GLY A 154 -12.38 -16.83 -1.98
C GLY A 154 -12.67 -17.41 -0.60
N ARG A 155 -12.70 -18.74 -0.48
CA ARG A 155 -12.89 -19.46 0.78
C ARG A 155 -11.92 -20.62 0.97
N ALA A 156 -10.92 -20.42 1.82
CA ALA A 156 -9.95 -21.45 2.22
C ALA A 156 -9.37 -21.20 3.61
N ALA A 157 -8.73 -22.21 4.20
CA ALA A 157 -8.04 -22.01 5.49
C ALA A 157 -6.79 -21.12 5.35
N LEU A 158 -6.07 -21.17 4.22
CA LEU A 158 -4.90 -20.32 3.95
C LEU A 158 -5.00 -19.67 2.58
N GLY A 159 -4.77 -18.35 2.48
CA GLY A 159 -4.71 -17.70 1.15
C GLY A 159 -6.00 -17.87 0.36
N SER A 160 -7.13 -17.40 0.92
CA SER A 160 -8.43 -17.56 0.28
C SER A 160 -8.48 -16.86 -1.09
N GLY A 161 -7.99 -15.62 -1.14
CA GLY A 161 -7.71 -14.93 -2.40
C GLY A 161 -6.48 -15.52 -3.07
N VAL A 162 -5.31 -15.32 -2.45
CA VAL A 162 -4.03 -15.72 -3.02
C VAL A 162 -3.25 -16.56 -2.02
N VAL A 163 -2.75 -17.72 -2.45
CA VAL A 163 -1.65 -18.42 -1.77
C VAL A 163 -0.41 -18.41 -2.66
N CYS A 164 0.72 -17.97 -2.12
CA CYS A 164 2.03 -17.98 -2.76
C CYS A 164 3.01 -18.82 -1.94
N LEU A 165 3.58 -19.85 -2.55
CA LEU A 165 4.53 -20.76 -1.93
C LEU A 165 5.84 -20.73 -2.71
N ASN A 166 6.91 -20.18 -2.12
CA ASN A 166 8.23 -20.02 -2.73
C ASN A 166 8.24 -19.21 -4.05
N GLY A 167 7.25 -18.35 -4.26
CA GLY A 167 7.14 -17.50 -5.45
C GLY A 167 7.48 -16.05 -5.18
N SER A 168 7.67 -15.29 -6.26
CA SER A 168 7.86 -13.83 -6.26
C SER A 168 6.86 -13.13 -7.19
N PRO A 169 5.54 -13.28 -6.95
CA PRO A 169 4.52 -12.71 -7.84
C PRO A 169 4.45 -11.19 -7.73
N THR A 170 4.00 -10.57 -8.81
CA THR A 170 3.71 -9.13 -8.86
C THR A 170 2.23 -8.90 -9.11
N PHE A 171 1.59 -8.08 -8.28
CA PHE A 171 0.23 -7.60 -8.47
C PHE A 171 0.27 -6.11 -8.78
N VAL A 172 -0.32 -5.71 -9.91
CA VAL A 172 -0.36 -4.32 -10.37
C VAL A 172 -1.80 -3.94 -10.65
N ASP A 173 -2.27 -2.83 -10.09
CA ASP A 173 -3.64 -2.33 -10.33
C ASP A 173 -4.71 -3.39 -9.99
N CYS A 174 -4.45 -4.19 -8.95
CA CYS A 174 -5.32 -5.29 -8.56
C CYS A 174 -6.21 -4.93 -7.37
N ASN A 175 -7.34 -5.64 -7.25
CA ASN A 175 -8.19 -5.61 -6.07
C ASN A 175 -8.28 -7.02 -5.48
N ILE A 176 -7.88 -7.19 -4.22
CA ILE A 176 -7.92 -8.45 -3.48
C ILE A 176 -8.84 -8.21 -2.30
N ASP A 177 -10.13 -8.52 -2.51
CA ASP A 177 -11.19 -8.08 -1.61
C ASP A 177 -12.09 -9.21 -1.12
N ALA A 178 -12.69 -9.03 0.07
CA ALA A 178 -13.75 -9.91 0.57
C ALA A 178 -13.41 -11.41 0.51
N ASN A 179 -12.16 -11.77 0.81
CA ASN A 179 -11.76 -13.18 0.91
C ASN A 179 -11.84 -13.65 2.37
N PHE A 180 -12.48 -14.79 2.58
CA PHE A 180 -12.91 -15.27 3.90
C PHE A 180 -12.26 -16.59 4.29
N GLY A 181 -11.67 -16.61 5.47
CA GLY A 181 -11.06 -17.80 6.04
C GLY A 181 -12.07 -18.88 6.42
N LEU A 182 -11.76 -20.15 6.15
CA LEU A 182 -12.42 -21.31 6.76
C LEU A 182 -11.57 -21.85 7.92
N ASP A 183 -12.19 -22.35 8.99
CA ASP A 183 -11.56 -23.14 10.06
C ASP A 183 -10.13 -22.68 10.46
N GLY A 184 -9.93 -21.42 10.86
CA GLY A 184 -8.58 -20.93 11.21
C GLY A 184 -7.87 -20.13 10.11
N GLY A 185 -8.65 -19.57 9.18
CA GLY A 185 -8.24 -18.62 8.16
C GLY A 185 -7.01 -17.78 8.50
N THR A 186 -5.95 -17.87 7.72
CA THR A 186 -4.74 -17.02 7.83
C THR A 186 -4.35 -16.49 6.46
N GLY A 187 -3.96 -15.22 6.36
CA GLY A 187 -3.60 -14.63 5.07
C GLY A 187 -4.76 -14.66 4.09
N THR A 188 -5.98 -14.32 4.52
CA THR A 188 -7.18 -14.65 3.72
C THR A 188 -7.23 -13.87 2.41
N GLY A 189 -6.79 -12.62 2.39
CA GLY A 189 -6.46 -11.92 1.15
C GLY A 189 -5.26 -12.59 0.48
N ILE A 190 -4.07 -12.48 1.09
CA ILE A 190 -2.83 -13.06 0.60
C ILE A 190 -2.11 -13.83 1.70
N TYR A 191 -1.75 -15.08 1.42
CA TYR A 191 -0.84 -15.88 2.23
C TYR A 191 0.43 -16.17 1.42
N ALA A 192 1.58 -15.66 1.87
CA ALA A 192 2.87 -15.90 1.23
C ALA A 192 3.84 -16.62 2.17
N SER A 193 4.43 -17.72 1.70
CA SER A 193 5.31 -18.55 2.52
C SER A 193 6.54 -19.05 1.75
N GLY A 194 7.64 -19.25 2.49
CA GLY A 194 8.91 -19.74 1.96
C GLY A 194 9.91 -18.60 1.74
N SER A 195 10.43 -18.49 0.52
CA SER A 195 11.35 -17.42 0.10
C SER A 195 10.85 -16.74 -1.16
N GLY A 196 11.12 -15.45 -1.29
CA GLY A 196 10.77 -14.65 -2.47
C GLY A 196 10.35 -13.24 -2.11
N THR A 197 9.97 -12.47 -3.12
CA THR A 197 9.47 -11.11 -2.97
C THR A 197 8.04 -11.02 -3.48
N LEU A 198 7.10 -10.68 -2.59
CA LEU A 198 5.74 -10.33 -2.97
C LEU A 198 5.68 -8.83 -3.27
N THR A 199 5.43 -8.50 -4.53
CA THR A 199 5.36 -7.11 -4.98
C THR A 199 3.92 -6.69 -5.23
N LEU A 200 3.49 -5.60 -4.60
CA LEU A 200 2.18 -4.97 -4.77
C LEU A 200 2.38 -3.54 -5.23
N ILE A 201 1.73 -3.15 -6.33
CA ILE A 201 1.80 -1.80 -6.87
C ILE A 201 0.37 -1.36 -7.17
N ARG A 202 -0.07 -0.22 -6.62
CA ARG A 202 -1.43 0.32 -6.81
C ARG A 202 -2.51 -0.75 -6.57
N THR A 203 -2.29 -1.59 -5.56
CA THR A 203 -3.15 -2.72 -5.25
C THR A 203 -3.95 -2.45 -3.99
N SER A 204 -5.25 -2.70 -4.05
CA SER A 204 -6.15 -2.64 -2.91
C SER A 204 -6.30 -4.04 -2.31
N VAL A 205 -6.04 -4.18 -1.02
CA VAL A 205 -6.25 -5.39 -0.23
C VAL A 205 -7.24 -5.04 0.87
N SER A 206 -8.52 -5.38 0.67
CA SER A 206 -9.58 -4.79 1.50
C SER A 206 -10.67 -5.78 1.91
N PHE A 207 -11.34 -5.55 3.04
CA PHE A 207 -12.46 -6.38 3.50
C PHE A 207 -12.15 -7.88 3.67
N ASN A 208 -10.88 -8.26 3.76
CA ASN A 208 -10.51 -9.66 3.96
C ASN A 208 -10.67 -10.02 5.44
N ALA A 209 -11.20 -11.22 5.71
CA ALA A 209 -11.53 -11.64 7.06
C ALA A 209 -10.90 -12.99 7.42
N ALA A 210 -9.97 -12.95 8.37
CA ALA A 210 -9.32 -14.12 8.97
C ALA A 210 -10.07 -14.52 10.24
N TYR A 211 -10.36 -15.81 10.40
CA TYR A 211 -11.03 -16.35 11.58
C TYR A 211 -10.08 -17.27 12.33
N GLN A 212 -10.01 -17.17 13.64
CA GLN A 212 -9.34 -18.18 14.46
C GLN A 212 -10.17 -19.46 14.55
N ALA A 213 -9.53 -20.62 14.40
CA ALA A 213 -10.19 -21.90 14.67
C ALA A 213 -10.22 -22.16 16.17
N GLU A 214 -11.31 -22.74 16.65
CA GLU A 214 -11.38 -23.26 18.02
C GLU A 214 -10.15 -24.16 18.28
N PHE A 215 -9.34 -23.81 19.29
CA PHE A 215 -8.17 -24.55 19.77
C PHE A 215 -6.90 -24.56 18.89
N ASN A 216 -6.78 -23.69 17.87
CA ASN A 216 -5.53 -23.55 17.11
C ASN A 216 -4.88 -22.17 17.33
N ALA A 217 -3.80 -22.18 18.11
CA ALA A 217 -2.99 -21.02 18.48
C ALA A 217 -2.36 -20.24 17.31
N ASN A 218 -2.22 -20.87 16.14
CA ASN A 218 -1.47 -20.31 15.00
C ASN A 218 -2.39 -19.92 13.84
N SER A 219 -3.63 -19.52 14.13
CA SER A 219 -4.66 -19.21 13.14
C SER A 219 -5.24 -17.81 13.32
N GLY A 220 -5.77 -17.21 12.26
CA GLY A 220 -6.45 -15.90 12.34
C GLY A 220 -5.54 -14.68 12.17
N HIS A 221 -4.36 -14.81 11.55
CA HIS A 221 -3.42 -13.69 11.37
C HIS A 221 -3.44 -13.12 9.96
N GLY A 222 -3.06 -11.85 9.80
CA GLY A 222 -2.77 -11.26 8.50
C GLY A 222 -3.95 -11.28 7.55
N ALA A 223 -5.14 -10.81 7.97
CA ALA A 223 -6.35 -10.99 7.15
C ALA A 223 -6.19 -10.43 5.74
N GLY A 224 -5.60 -9.23 5.61
CA GLY A 224 -5.21 -8.70 4.30
C GLY A 224 -4.03 -9.48 3.72
N LEU A 225 -2.90 -9.49 4.42
CA LEU A 225 -1.65 -10.12 3.98
C LEU A 225 -0.96 -10.81 5.15
N TYR A 226 -0.55 -12.05 4.95
CA TYR A 226 0.29 -12.80 5.86
C TYR A 226 1.55 -13.25 5.14
N THR A 227 2.72 -13.00 5.74
CA THR A 227 3.96 -13.68 5.37
C THR A 227 4.55 -14.48 6.52
N ASP A 228 5.26 -15.55 6.18
CA ASP A 228 6.17 -16.25 7.08
C ASP A 228 7.54 -16.50 6.44
N ASN A 229 8.44 -17.13 7.21
CA ASN A 229 9.80 -17.44 6.80
C ASN A 229 10.55 -16.18 6.34
N THR A 230 11.12 -16.18 5.14
CA THR A 230 11.97 -15.10 4.64
C THR A 230 11.35 -14.39 3.44
N VAL A 231 10.02 -14.43 3.31
CA VAL A 231 9.32 -13.66 2.27
C VAL A 231 9.43 -12.17 2.58
N VAL A 232 9.86 -11.38 1.61
CA VAL A 232 9.91 -9.92 1.67
C VAL A 232 8.68 -9.36 0.97
N VAL A 233 8.04 -8.36 1.57
CA VAL A 233 6.96 -7.61 0.93
C VAL A 233 7.49 -6.27 0.41
N MET A 234 7.15 -5.92 -0.82
CA MET A 234 7.35 -4.59 -1.38
C MET A 234 6.00 -4.05 -1.83
N ALA A 235 5.50 -3.01 -1.17
CA ALA A 235 4.21 -2.41 -1.47
C ALA A 235 4.35 -0.92 -1.76
N GLU A 236 3.82 -0.49 -2.89
CA GLU A 236 3.86 0.88 -3.39
C GLU A 236 2.45 1.33 -3.79
N ASP A 237 2.03 2.51 -3.33
CA ASP A 237 0.72 3.09 -3.64
C ASP A 237 -0.45 2.14 -3.29
N CYS A 238 -0.28 1.32 -2.26
CA CYS A 238 -1.24 0.28 -1.92
C CYS A 238 -2.22 0.72 -0.83
N VAL A 239 -3.42 0.14 -0.87
CA VAL A 239 -4.46 0.34 0.15
C VAL A 239 -4.67 -0.97 0.91
N PHE A 240 -4.59 -0.91 2.23
CA PHE A 240 -4.99 -1.98 3.13
C PHE A 240 -6.12 -1.48 4.00
N ASP A 241 -7.36 -1.86 3.66
CA ASP A 241 -8.53 -1.27 4.30
C ASP A 241 -9.52 -2.30 4.84
N LEU A 242 -9.93 -2.13 6.09
CA LEU A 242 -10.97 -2.93 6.72
C LEU A 242 -10.66 -4.44 6.67
N ASN A 243 -9.38 -4.79 6.78
CA ASN A 243 -9.00 -6.19 6.95
C ASN A 243 -9.09 -6.56 8.43
N TYR A 244 -9.76 -7.67 8.70
CA TYR A 244 -10.23 -7.98 10.03
C TYR A 244 -9.83 -9.40 10.46
N CYS A 245 -9.11 -9.50 11.57
CA CYS A 245 -8.81 -10.75 12.24
C CYS A 245 -9.81 -10.99 13.40
N PHE A 246 -10.59 -12.07 13.33
CA PHE A 246 -11.63 -12.42 14.31
C PHE A 246 -11.10 -13.37 15.39
N TYR A 247 -11.30 -12.98 16.66
CA TYR A 247 -11.05 -13.76 17.88
C TYR A 247 -12.34 -14.39 18.39
N ASN A 248 -12.35 -15.71 18.67
CA ASN A 248 -13.55 -16.42 19.10
C ASN A 248 -13.41 -17.30 20.36
N ASN A 249 -12.23 -17.41 20.98
CA ASN A 249 -12.03 -18.29 22.15
C ASN A 249 -11.30 -17.59 23.30
N ASN A 250 -11.31 -18.16 24.50
CA ASN A 250 -10.60 -17.62 25.67
C ASN A 250 -9.15 -18.15 25.77
N ASP A 251 -8.59 -18.67 24.67
CA ASP A 251 -7.35 -19.46 24.71
C ASP A 251 -6.07 -18.61 24.68
N GLY A 252 -6.21 -17.27 24.66
CA GLY A 252 -5.11 -16.34 24.97
C GLY A 252 -4.06 -16.16 23.87
N TYR A 253 -4.37 -16.53 22.62
CA TYR A 253 -3.49 -16.28 21.48
C TYR A 253 -3.94 -15.06 20.69
N PRO A 254 -3.14 -13.99 20.65
CA PRO A 254 -3.51 -12.72 20.03
C PRO A 254 -3.51 -12.83 18.50
N GLN A 255 -4.54 -12.29 17.83
CA GLN A 255 -4.47 -12.05 16.38
C GLN A 255 -3.50 -10.92 16.10
N MET A 256 -2.85 -11.00 14.94
CA MET A 256 -1.75 -10.11 14.60
C MET A 256 -1.89 -9.60 13.18
N GLY A 257 -1.68 -8.30 13.00
CA GLY A 257 -1.59 -7.67 11.68
C GLY A 257 -2.91 -7.76 10.93
N GLY A 258 -3.91 -6.98 11.31
CA GLY A 258 -5.23 -7.04 10.67
C GLY A 258 -5.12 -6.82 9.17
N GLY A 259 -4.41 -5.75 8.81
CA GLY A 259 -3.96 -5.48 7.44
C GLY A 259 -2.87 -6.45 7.03
N VAL A 260 -1.73 -6.41 7.72
CA VAL A 260 -0.51 -7.11 7.32
C VAL A 260 0.19 -7.73 8.53
N ARG A 261 0.54 -9.01 8.43
CA ARG A 261 1.44 -9.68 9.37
C ARG A 261 2.68 -10.18 8.65
N LEU A 262 3.85 -9.66 9.03
CA LEU A 262 5.13 -9.96 8.41
C LEU A 262 5.93 -10.97 9.24
N GLY A 263 6.48 -11.97 8.55
CA GLY A 263 7.50 -12.86 9.09
C GLY A 263 8.89 -12.21 9.15
N PRO A 264 9.92 -13.01 9.47
CA PRO A 264 11.32 -12.56 9.55
C PRO A 264 11.88 -11.87 8.30
N GLY A 265 11.32 -12.12 7.11
CA GLY A 265 11.73 -11.45 5.87
C GLY A 265 11.44 -9.95 5.84
N GLY A 266 10.44 -9.48 6.60
CA GLY A 266 10.13 -8.06 6.69
C GLY A 266 9.37 -7.49 5.49
N GLY A 267 9.35 -6.15 5.39
CA GLY A 267 8.69 -5.48 4.28
C GLY A 267 9.01 -3.99 4.17
N PHE A 268 8.81 -3.46 2.96
CA PHE A 268 8.93 -2.05 2.59
C PHE A 268 7.59 -1.54 2.07
N PHE A 269 7.08 -0.47 2.66
CA PHE A 269 5.79 0.15 2.32
C PHE A 269 6.00 1.64 2.02
N ASP A 270 5.67 2.05 0.79
CA ASP A 270 5.79 3.43 0.33
C ASP A 270 4.43 3.91 -0.19
N ARG A 271 4.02 5.13 0.19
CA ARG A 271 2.74 5.75 -0.17
C ARG A 271 1.53 4.82 0.06
N CYS A 272 1.57 4.06 1.15
CA CYS A 272 0.51 3.11 1.46
C CYS A 272 -0.52 3.71 2.42
N TYR A 273 -1.79 3.37 2.22
CA TYR A 273 -2.88 3.76 3.12
C TYR A 273 -3.39 2.54 3.90
N PHE A 274 -3.19 2.57 5.21
CA PHE A 274 -3.70 1.56 6.12
C PHE A 274 -4.89 2.12 6.89
N ALA A 275 -6.08 1.62 6.59
CA ALA A 275 -7.31 2.15 7.18
C ALA A 275 -8.14 1.07 7.86
N ARG A 276 -8.66 1.36 9.05
CA ARG A 276 -9.73 0.57 9.69
C ARG A 276 -9.43 -0.92 9.85
N ASN A 277 -8.15 -1.30 9.83
CA ASN A 277 -7.75 -2.69 10.01
C ASN A 277 -7.82 -3.07 11.49
N PHE A 278 -8.10 -4.35 11.75
CA PHE A 278 -8.34 -4.83 13.11
C PHE A 278 -7.59 -6.12 13.41
N ALA A 279 -6.85 -6.13 14.52
CA ALA A 279 -6.24 -7.31 15.13
C ALA A 279 -6.06 -7.08 16.64
N SER A 280 -5.49 -8.04 17.36
CA SER A 280 -5.10 -7.82 18.76
C SER A 280 -3.80 -7.02 18.86
N TYR A 281 -2.84 -7.27 17.97
CA TYR A 281 -1.58 -6.53 17.89
C TYR A 281 -1.29 -6.04 16.48
N GLY A 282 -0.87 -4.77 16.38
CA GLY A 282 -0.58 -4.17 15.08
C GLY A 282 -1.84 -4.14 14.22
N GLY A 283 -2.81 -3.30 14.57
CA GLY A 283 -4.12 -3.30 13.89
C GLY A 283 -3.95 -3.20 12.37
N ALA A 284 -3.06 -2.33 11.90
CA ALA A 284 -2.59 -2.30 10.52
C ALA A 284 -1.49 -3.34 10.27
N ILE A 285 -0.32 -3.18 10.91
CA ILE A 285 0.86 -3.99 10.64
C ILE A 285 1.41 -4.62 11.92
N CYS A 286 1.62 -5.92 11.91
CA CYS A 286 2.43 -6.62 12.89
C CYS A 286 3.68 -7.21 12.22
N SER A 287 4.88 -6.84 12.66
CA SER A 287 6.13 -7.32 12.06
C SER A 287 7.03 -8.08 13.04
N TYR A 288 7.55 -9.21 12.56
CA TYR A 288 8.61 -9.99 13.20
C TYR A 288 9.99 -9.80 12.56
N GLY A 289 10.04 -9.11 11.41
CA GLY A 289 11.25 -8.79 10.66
C GLY A 289 11.47 -7.29 10.57
N PRO A 290 12.47 -6.86 9.77
CA PRO A 290 12.68 -5.45 9.44
C PRO A 290 11.45 -4.86 8.76
N LEU A 291 11.04 -3.68 9.19
CA LEU A 291 9.91 -2.96 8.62
C LEU A 291 10.36 -1.55 8.27
N ASP A 292 10.29 -1.20 6.99
CA ASP A 292 10.50 0.14 6.50
C ASP A 292 9.17 0.69 5.99
N VAL A 293 8.74 1.83 6.52
CA VAL A 293 7.50 2.49 6.14
C VAL A 293 7.78 3.95 5.86
N VAL A 294 7.43 4.38 4.66
CA VAL A 294 7.69 5.74 4.18
C VAL A 294 6.44 6.33 3.55
N ASN A 295 6.25 7.64 3.67
CA ASN A 295 5.16 8.38 3.00
C ASN A 295 3.76 7.82 3.22
N SER A 296 3.53 7.11 4.32
CA SER A 296 2.34 6.29 4.46
C SER A 296 1.39 6.87 5.51
N VAL A 297 0.10 6.60 5.32
CA VAL A 297 -0.96 7.08 6.20
C VAL A 297 -1.60 5.90 6.92
N PHE A 298 -1.74 6.01 8.24
CA PHE A 298 -2.40 5.02 9.09
C PHE A 298 -3.55 5.67 9.83
N GLU A 299 -4.77 5.23 9.55
CA GLU A 299 -5.98 5.82 10.11
C GLU A 299 -7.01 4.82 10.61
N GLY A 300 -7.55 5.04 11.81
CA GLY A 300 -8.68 4.25 12.30
C GLY A 300 -8.36 2.77 12.54
N ASN A 301 -7.08 2.39 12.51
CA ASN A 301 -6.67 1.03 12.77
C ASN A 301 -6.79 0.74 14.26
N ARG A 302 -7.12 -0.52 14.56
CA ARG A 302 -7.53 -0.91 15.90
C ARG A 302 -6.82 -2.17 16.37
N ALA A 303 -6.15 -2.06 17.50
CA ALA A 303 -5.54 -3.17 18.23
C ALA A 303 -6.37 -3.47 19.49
N ALA A 304 -7.14 -4.54 19.49
CA ALA A 304 -8.03 -4.88 20.60
C ALA A 304 -8.25 -6.39 20.71
N ASP A 305 -8.37 -6.89 21.94
CA ASP A 305 -8.98 -8.19 22.21
C ASP A 305 -10.50 -8.04 22.46
N TYR A 306 -11.32 -9.05 22.18
CA TYR A 306 -12.79 -9.01 22.35
C TYR A 306 -13.21 -8.66 23.79
N GLY A 307 -12.36 -8.97 24.79
CA GLY A 307 -12.59 -8.63 26.20
C GLY A 307 -12.43 -7.14 26.56
N CYS A 308 -11.80 -6.31 25.73
CA CYS A 308 -11.51 -4.90 26.04
C CYS A 308 -12.46 -3.89 25.36
N VAL A 309 -13.49 -4.37 24.66
CA VAL A 309 -14.44 -3.53 23.90
C VAL A 309 -15.68 -3.10 24.68
N ALA A 310 -15.79 -3.50 25.96
CA ALA A 310 -16.87 -3.10 26.85
C ALA A 310 -16.30 -2.40 28.10
N PRO A 311 -16.97 -1.35 28.64
CA PRO A 311 -16.60 -0.71 29.91
C PRO A 311 -16.88 -1.62 31.14
N ILE A 312 -17.04 -2.92 30.92
CA ILE A 312 -17.45 -3.91 31.91
C ILE A 312 -16.25 -4.85 32.05
N CYS A 313 -15.45 -4.66 33.09
CA CYS A 313 -14.51 -5.69 33.56
C CYS A 313 -15.30 -6.67 34.42
N PRO A 314 -15.72 -7.86 33.92
CA PRO A 314 -16.55 -8.74 34.72
C PRO A 314 -15.72 -9.63 35.65
N SER A 315 -14.38 -9.68 35.50
CA SER A 315 -13.58 -10.73 36.16
C SER A 315 -12.07 -10.48 36.40
N GLY A 316 -11.57 -9.24 36.40
CA GLY A 316 -10.16 -8.94 36.73
C GLY A 316 -9.32 -8.39 35.57
N PRO A 317 -7.98 -8.29 35.71
CA PRO A 317 -7.11 -7.71 34.69
C PRO A 317 -7.25 -8.48 33.37
N ILE A 318 -7.46 -7.75 32.28
CA ILE A 318 -7.57 -8.33 30.94
C ILE A 318 -6.20 -8.86 30.55
N MET A 319 -6.12 -10.15 30.25
CA MET A 319 -4.92 -10.78 29.69
C MET A 319 -4.82 -10.29 28.24
N ASP A 320 -3.81 -9.49 27.92
CA ASP A 320 -3.48 -9.01 26.56
C ASP A 320 -4.50 -8.10 25.82
N PRO A 321 -4.77 -6.89 26.33
CA PRO A 321 -5.77 -5.94 25.79
C PRO A 321 -5.41 -5.26 24.46
N GLY A 322 -4.41 -5.72 23.75
CA GLY A 322 -3.97 -5.17 22.47
C GLY A 322 -3.07 -3.93 22.53
N ARG A 323 -2.14 -3.84 21.58
CA ARG A 323 -1.07 -2.83 21.50
C ARG A 323 -0.73 -2.49 20.05
N GLY A 324 -0.34 -1.25 19.80
CA GLY A 324 0.05 -0.77 18.47
C GLY A 324 -1.16 -0.74 17.54
N GLY A 325 -2.07 0.22 17.75
CA GLY A 325 -3.30 0.32 16.95
C GLY A 325 -3.00 0.38 15.45
N ALA A 326 -1.96 1.11 15.04
CA ALA A 326 -1.40 1.01 13.70
C ALA A 326 -0.35 -0.11 13.62
N ILE A 327 0.82 0.06 14.27
CA ILE A 327 1.99 -0.80 14.04
C ILE A 327 2.45 -1.43 15.35
N ALA A 328 2.77 -2.73 15.31
CA ALA A 328 3.47 -3.42 16.38
C ALA A 328 4.65 -4.24 15.83
N THR A 329 5.80 -4.20 16.51
CA THR A 329 6.93 -5.09 16.21
C THR A 329 7.19 -6.05 17.36
N PHE A 330 7.55 -7.29 17.04
CA PHE A 330 7.88 -8.32 18.02
C PHE A 330 9.23 -8.98 17.76
N ASN A 331 9.78 -9.62 18.79
CA ASN A 331 11.09 -10.26 18.78
C ASN A 331 12.19 -9.26 18.38
N ALA A 332 13.12 -9.67 17.52
CA ALA A 332 14.17 -8.81 16.97
C ALA A 332 13.69 -7.95 15.78
N GLY A 333 12.37 -7.87 15.52
CA GLY A 333 11.80 -7.00 14.51
C GLY A 333 12.04 -5.54 14.84
N THR A 334 12.49 -4.76 13.86
CA THR A 334 12.72 -3.32 13.99
C THR A 334 11.90 -2.58 12.96
N ALA A 335 11.40 -1.40 13.32
CA ALA A 335 10.70 -0.52 12.39
C ALA A 335 11.45 0.80 12.19
N ASN A 336 11.55 1.22 10.94
CA ASN A 336 12.02 2.53 10.53
C ASN A 336 10.87 3.22 9.81
N ILE A 337 10.37 4.31 10.40
CA ILE A 337 9.19 5.05 9.92
C ILE A 337 9.63 6.46 9.59
N VAL A 338 9.44 6.89 8.34
CA VAL A 338 9.89 8.20 7.85
C VAL A 338 8.77 8.88 7.07
N GLY A 339 8.52 10.17 7.31
CA GLY A 339 7.56 10.90 6.47
C GLY A 339 6.14 10.33 6.56
N CYS A 340 5.69 9.82 7.70
CA CYS A 340 4.40 9.14 7.82
C CYS A 340 3.41 9.94 8.68
N THR A 341 2.12 9.81 8.38
CA THR A 341 1.04 10.32 9.23
C THR A 341 0.30 9.15 9.87
N ILE A 342 0.47 8.98 11.17
CA ILE A 342 -0.17 7.91 11.95
C ILE A 342 -1.18 8.57 12.88
N ALA A 343 -2.44 8.61 12.46
CA ALA A 343 -3.45 9.39 13.14
C ALA A 343 -4.74 8.63 13.42
N ALA A 344 -5.43 9.00 14.49
CA ALA A 344 -6.72 8.42 14.85
C ALA A 344 -6.72 6.88 14.90
N ASN A 345 -5.65 6.26 15.38
CA ASN A 345 -5.59 4.82 15.62
C ASN A 345 -5.91 4.52 17.09
N TRP A 346 -6.30 3.28 17.38
CA TRP A 346 -6.76 2.90 18.71
C TRP A 346 -6.16 1.59 19.21
N ALA A 347 -5.76 1.55 20.48
CA ALA A 347 -5.33 0.31 21.14
C ALA A 347 -6.05 0.08 22.47
N GLY A 348 -6.31 -1.17 22.84
CA GLY A 348 -7.05 -1.45 24.07
C GLY A 348 -6.27 -1.18 25.36
N LYS A 349 -4.95 -0.94 25.31
CA LYS A 349 -4.17 -0.56 26.51
C LYS A 349 -3.03 0.42 26.28
N LEU A 350 -2.12 0.12 25.35
CA LEU A 350 -0.91 0.93 25.13
C LEU A 350 -0.68 1.16 23.64
N ALA A 351 -0.13 2.32 23.31
CA ALA A 351 0.25 2.68 21.96
C ALA A 351 -0.90 2.56 20.95
N GLY A 352 -1.84 3.51 21.00
CA GLY A 352 -2.86 3.71 19.97
C GLY A 352 -2.26 3.80 18.57
N ALA A 353 -1.08 4.41 18.41
CA ALA A 353 -0.34 4.41 17.15
C ALA A 353 0.63 3.22 17.06
N VAL A 354 1.76 3.26 17.76
CA VAL A 354 2.91 2.37 17.48
C VAL A 354 3.51 1.73 18.73
N ASN A 355 3.68 0.40 18.73
CA ASN A 355 4.45 -0.33 19.74
C ASN A 355 5.67 -0.98 19.09
N ILE A 356 6.81 -0.27 19.05
CA ILE A 356 7.94 -0.69 18.21
C ILE A 356 9.30 -0.59 18.90
N THR A 357 10.28 -1.30 18.32
CA THR A 357 11.70 -0.96 18.50
C THR A 357 12.23 -0.41 17.18
N GLY A 358 12.89 0.75 17.20
CA GLY A 358 13.50 1.33 16.00
C GLY A 358 13.47 2.86 15.97
N THR A 359 13.24 3.42 14.78
CA THR A 359 13.34 4.86 14.50
C THR A 359 12.02 5.40 13.96
N ILE A 360 11.68 6.61 14.38
CA ILE A 360 10.60 7.40 13.78
C ILE A 360 11.15 8.79 13.50
N SER A 361 11.13 9.21 12.24
CA SER A 361 11.53 10.55 11.83
C SER A 361 10.55 11.21 10.88
N ASP A 362 10.55 12.54 10.85
CA ASP A 362 9.81 13.37 9.90
C ASP A 362 8.32 13.01 9.84
N SER A 363 7.74 12.59 10.97
CA SER A 363 6.44 11.93 11.02
C SER A 363 5.50 12.60 12.01
N ILE A 364 4.20 12.48 11.76
CA ILE A 364 3.16 13.02 12.62
C ILE A 364 2.36 11.89 13.27
N LEU A 365 2.30 11.89 14.61
CA LEU A 365 1.49 10.97 15.41
C LEU A 365 0.45 11.76 16.20
N TRP A 366 -0.81 11.73 15.74
CA TRP A 366 -1.85 12.61 16.28
C TRP A 366 -3.21 11.94 16.50
N SER A 367 -3.98 12.37 17.50
CA SER A 367 -5.34 11.88 17.78
C SER A 367 -5.45 10.36 18.00
N ASN A 368 -4.33 9.67 18.24
CA ASN A 368 -4.30 8.26 18.58
C ASN A 368 -4.77 8.08 20.03
N LYS A 369 -5.52 7.01 20.30
CA LYS A 369 -6.14 6.79 21.61
C LYS A 369 -5.89 5.39 22.12
N THR A 370 -6.01 5.25 23.44
CA THR A 370 -6.14 3.96 24.09
C THR A 370 -7.54 3.79 24.69
N ALA A 371 -7.91 2.57 25.06
CA ALA A 371 -9.12 2.35 25.85
C ALA A 371 -9.09 3.18 27.15
N PRO A 372 -10.26 3.59 27.66
CA PRO A 372 -10.36 4.11 29.01
C PRO A 372 -9.79 3.11 30.03
N VAL A 373 -9.11 3.65 31.03
CA VAL A 373 -8.53 2.86 32.13
C VAL A 373 -9.64 2.11 32.85
N CYS A 374 -9.46 0.80 33.03
CA CYS A 374 -10.39 0.00 33.82
C CYS A 374 -10.25 0.32 35.32
N CYS A 375 -11.29 0.01 36.11
CA CYS A 375 -11.27 0.28 37.53
C CYS A 375 -10.12 -0.45 38.24
N GLY A 376 -9.22 0.31 38.88
CA GLY A 376 -8.10 -0.23 39.65
C GLY A 376 -6.80 -0.44 38.86
N GLU A 377 -6.76 -0.09 37.57
CA GLU A 377 -5.50 0.10 36.84
C GLU A 377 -5.06 1.57 36.89
N ASP A 378 -3.75 1.79 36.81
CA ASP A 378 -3.19 3.14 36.66
C ASP A 378 -3.32 3.59 35.19
N PRO A 379 -3.63 4.87 34.93
CA PRO A 379 -3.65 5.39 33.57
C PRO A 379 -2.28 5.22 32.90
N PRO A 380 -2.24 4.87 31.59
CA PRO A 380 -0.99 4.92 30.87
C PRO A 380 -0.46 6.37 30.86
N PRO A 381 0.86 6.54 30.94
CA PRO A 381 1.52 7.82 30.72
C PRO A 381 1.07 8.47 29.40
N PRO A 382 0.86 9.81 29.35
CA PRO A 382 0.43 10.51 28.13
C PRO A 382 1.23 10.13 26.88
N GLN A 383 2.56 10.09 27.00
CA GLN A 383 3.49 9.73 25.93
C GLN A 383 3.25 8.30 25.39
N ARG A 384 2.85 7.39 26.29
CA ARG A 384 2.61 5.97 25.98
C ARG A 384 1.23 5.71 25.39
N ILE A 385 0.38 6.73 25.29
CA ILE A 385 -0.90 6.67 24.58
C ILE A 385 -0.62 6.58 23.08
N ALA A 386 0.24 7.44 22.52
CA ALA A 386 0.56 7.41 21.10
C ALA A 386 1.57 6.30 20.78
N ALA A 387 2.68 6.22 21.52
CA ALA A 387 3.80 5.37 21.16
C ALA A 387 4.46 4.70 22.36
N ASP A 388 4.83 3.43 22.24
CA ASP A 388 5.49 2.65 23.30
C ASP A 388 6.60 1.77 22.71
N GLY A 389 7.59 1.40 23.54
CA GLY A 389 8.75 0.62 23.13
C GLY A 389 10.06 1.41 23.10
N ASN A 390 11.07 0.89 22.40
CA ASN A 390 12.41 1.50 22.33
C ASN A 390 12.56 2.28 21.02
N ILE A 391 12.16 3.53 21.05
CA ILE A 391 12.06 4.39 19.86
C ILE A 391 13.09 5.51 19.95
N VAL A 392 13.86 5.66 18.87
CA VAL A 392 14.67 6.85 18.62
C VAL A 392 13.85 7.81 17.77
N TRP A 393 13.67 9.03 18.27
CA TRP A 393 12.85 10.07 17.66
C TRP A 393 13.71 11.15 17.03
N SER A 394 13.24 11.73 15.94
CA SER A 394 13.82 12.96 15.36
C SER A 394 12.83 13.66 14.44
N HIS A 395 12.61 14.96 14.62
CA HIS A 395 11.76 15.77 13.73
C HIS A 395 10.34 15.21 13.59
N CYS A 396 9.64 15.03 14.71
CA CYS A 396 8.27 14.51 14.71
C CYS A 396 7.29 15.43 15.46
N ALA A 397 6.07 15.55 14.95
CA ALA A 397 4.95 16.11 15.69
C ALA A 397 4.22 14.97 16.42
N VAL A 398 4.31 14.90 17.74
CA VAL A 398 3.74 13.80 18.52
C VAL A 398 2.94 14.35 19.70
N GLN A 399 1.64 14.05 19.70
CA GLN A 399 0.73 14.49 20.74
C GLN A 399 1.22 14.04 22.13
N GLU A 400 1.34 15.00 23.06
CA GLU A 400 1.71 14.78 24.47
C GLU A 400 3.11 14.16 24.72
N ILE A 401 3.99 14.09 23.72
CA ILE A 401 5.29 13.41 23.86
C ILE A 401 6.21 14.05 24.91
N LEU A 402 6.10 15.36 25.15
CA LEU A 402 6.88 16.11 26.14
C LEU A 402 6.11 16.32 27.46
N THR A 403 4.94 15.70 27.63
CA THR A 403 4.09 15.85 28.81
C THR A 403 4.47 14.83 29.87
N PRO A 404 5.03 15.23 31.04
CA PRO A 404 5.49 14.28 32.05
C PRO A 404 4.33 13.54 32.73
N GLU A 405 4.63 12.36 33.26
CA GLU A 405 3.69 11.65 34.12
C GLU A 405 3.43 12.44 35.42
N PRO A 406 2.20 12.39 35.98
CA PRO A 406 1.92 13.05 37.26
C PRO A 406 2.90 12.59 38.37
N GLY A 407 3.69 13.54 38.88
CA GLY A 407 4.66 13.29 39.96
C GLY A 407 6.04 12.83 39.51
N GLN A 408 6.30 12.76 38.19
CA GLN A 408 7.64 12.57 37.63
C GLN A 408 8.29 13.91 37.26
N ASP A 409 9.62 13.88 37.10
CA ASP A 409 10.39 15.03 36.62
C ASP A 409 10.00 15.38 35.16
N PRO A 410 10.22 16.64 34.73
CA PRO A 410 10.04 17.03 33.34
C PRO A 410 10.86 16.14 32.39
N ILE A 411 10.29 15.85 31.22
CA ILE A 411 10.96 15.09 30.17
C ILE A 411 12.09 15.93 29.60
N ASP A 412 13.27 15.32 29.42
CA ASP A 412 14.41 15.96 28.76
C ASP A 412 14.14 16.09 27.25
N PRO A 413 13.96 17.32 26.72
CA PRO A 413 13.70 17.52 25.29
C PRO A 413 14.87 17.08 24.41
N ALA A 414 16.10 16.95 24.95
CA ALA A 414 17.26 16.50 24.19
C ALA A 414 17.15 15.05 23.70
N LEU A 415 16.23 14.26 24.29
CA LEU A 415 15.91 12.90 23.82
C LEU A 415 14.99 12.90 22.58
N TYR A 416 14.44 14.05 22.21
CA TYR A 416 13.47 14.21 21.13
C TYR A 416 13.88 15.38 20.20
N PRO A 417 15.06 15.29 19.54
CA PRO A 417 15.58 16.38 18.72
C PRO A 417 14.62 16.73 17.58
N GLY A 418 14.27 18.01 17.45
CA GLY A 418 13.35 18.48 16.40
C GLY A 418 11.88 18.09 16.62
N CYS A 419 11.54 17.35 17.67
CA CYS A 419 10.16 16.98 17.93
C CYS A 419 9.39 18.05 18.72
N PHE A 420 8.09 18.15 18.47
CA PHE A 420 7.16 19.02 19.20
C PHE A 420 5.82 18.32 19.46
N GLN A 421 4.98 18.93 20.30
CA GLN A 421 3.68 18.38 20.74
C GLN A 421 2.50 19.32 20.53
N ASP A 422 2.72 20.49 19.90
CA ASP A 422 1.68 21.41 19.49
C ASP A 422 0.86 20.85 18.32
N ASP A 423 -0.37 21.35 18.15
CA ASP A 423 -1.29 20.88 17.11
C ASP A 423 -0.66 21.03 15.71
N PRO A 424 -0.57 19.96 14.90
CA PRO A 424 -0.06 20.03 13.54
C PRO A 424 -0.99 20.80 12.58
N LEU A 425 -2.18 21.23 13.03
CA LEU A 425 -3.13 22.02 12.24
C LEU A 425 -3.55 21.31 10.95
N PHE A 426 -4.01 20.07 11.08
CA PHE A 426 -4.63 19.36 9.95
C PHE A 426 -5.91 20.05 9.46
N VAL A 427 -6.20 19.98 8.16
CA VAL A 427 -7.46 20.46 7.58
C VAL A 427 -8.66 19.85 8.29
N THR A 428 -8.63 18.54 8.53
CA THR A 428 -9.58 17.85 9.39
C THR A 428 -8.86 16.78 10.20
N ASN A 429 -9.02 16.83 11.52
CA ASN A 429 -8.51 15.78 12.38
C ASN A 429 -9.35 14.50 12.24
N GLY A 430 -8.68 13.36 12.05
CA GLY A 430 -9.31 12.05 12.22
C GLY A 430 -9.74 11.84 13.68
N VAL A 431 -10.92 11.26 13.90
CA VAL A 431 -11.47 11.07 15.26
C VAL A 431 -11.87 9.62 15.50
N VAL A 432 -11.24 8.99 16.49
CA VAL A 432 -11.68 7.70 17.05
C VAL A 432 -12.45 7.85 18.36
N SER A 433 -13.47 7.02 18.50
CA SER A 433 -14.24 6.85 19.73
C SER A 433 -13.41 6.15 20.82
N ASN A 434 -13.91 6.15 22.05
CA ASN A 434 -13.28 5.39 23.15
C ASN A 434 -13.33 3.87 22.94
N LEU A 435 -14.10 3.39 21.96
CA LEU A 435 -14.15 1.99 21.54
C LEU A 435 -13.32 1.72 20.28
N GLY A 436 -12.52 2.69 19.82
CA GLY A 436 -11.68 2.55 18.64
C GLY A 436 -12.42 2.54 17.31
N GLN A 437 -13.65 3.05 17.26
CA GLN A 437 -14.36 3.26 16.01
C GLN A 437 -13.98 4.62 15.43
N LEU A 438 -13.54 4.66 14.17
CA LEU A 438 -13.34 5.89 13.42
C LEU A 438 -14.70 6.54 13.15
N THR A 439 -14.88 7.77 13.64
CA THR A 439 -16.13 8.55 13.55
C THR A 439 -16.01 9.75 12.62
N THR A 440 -14.79 10.17 12.30
CA THR A 440 -14.50 11.24 11.34
C THR A 440 -13.20 10.87 10.65
N TYR A 441 -13.20 10.90 9.33
CA TYR A 441 -12.00 10.74 8.52
C TYR A 441 -11.21 12.05 8.55
N GLY A 442 -9.90 11.92 8.66
CA GLY A 442 -8.97 13.02 8.61
C GLY A 442 -8.69 13.45 7.19
N ASP A 443 -8.46 14.74 7.05
CA ASP A 443 -7.76 15.35 5.93
C ASP A 443 -6.47 15.88 6.52
N TYR A 444 -5.39 15.15 6.25
CA TYR A 444 -4.09 15.30 6.92
C TYR A 444 -3.15 16.28 6.22
N HIS A 445 -3.65 17.03 5.24
CA HIS A 445 -2.96 18.21 4.75
C HIS A 445 -2.80 19.23 5.88
N LEU A 446 -1.63 19.86 5.93
CA LEU A 446 -1.31 20.88 6.92
C LEU A 446 -1.92 22.22 6.51
N GLN A 447 -2.41 22.98 7.49
CA GLN A 447 -2.87 24.35 7.29
C GLN A 447 -1.75 25.34 7.55
N ALA A 448 -1.88 26.53 6.94
CA ALA A 448 -0.95 27.65 7.15
C ALA A 448 -0.71 27.94 8.64
N GLY A 449 0.57 28.12 9.00
CA GLY A 449 1.01 28.35 10.37
C GLY A 449 1.25 27.07 11.19
N SER A 450 1.17 25.89 10.58
CA SER A 450 1.61 24.65 11.22
C SER A 450 3.11 24.67 11.48
N LEU A 451 3.53 24.16 12.64
CA LEU A 451 4.95 23.95 12.95
C LEU A 451 5.55 22.73 12.25
N ALA A 452 4.71 21.94 11.56
CA ALA A 452 5.16 20.79 10.79
C ALA A 452 5.60 21.17 9.36
N ILE A 453 5.32 22.40 8.92
CA ILE A 453 5.71 22.91 7.60
C ILE A 453 7.18 23.36 7.64
N ASP A 454 7.96 23.01 6.59
CA ASP A 454 9.40 23.33 6.44
C ASP A 454 10.23 22.94 7.67
N ALA A 455 9.93 21.80 8.27
CA ALA A 455 10.42 21.42 9.59
C ALA A 455 11.13 20.05 9.65
N ALA A 456 11.13 19.27 8.57
CA ALA A 456 11.74 17.94 8.52
C ALA A 456 13.28 17.98 8.40
N ASP A 457 13.92 16.82 8.56
CA ASP A 457 15.33 16.62 8.25
C ASP A 457 15.50 15.98 6.85
N ASN A 458 15.94 16.80 5.90
CA ASN A 458 16.14 16.38 4.51
C ASN A 458 17.16 15.24 4.36
N ALA A 459 18.04 15.01 5.34
CA ALA A 459 18.97 13.89 5.31
C ALA A 459 18.32 12.56 5.70
N LEU A 460 17.27 12.60 6.53
CA LEU A 460 16.51 11.42 6.98
C LEU A 460 15.46 10.99 5.95
N ALA A 461 15.10 11.88 5.04
CA ALA A 461 14.29 11.62 3.86
C ALA A 461 14.76 10.42 3.02
N GLY A 462 16.02 9.96 3.13
CA GLY A 462 16.47 8.75 2.44
C GLY A 462 16.36 8.76 0.90
N GLY A 463 16.14 9.92 0.29
CA GLY A 463 15.87 10.08 -1.15
C GLY A 463 14.41 9.99 -1.57
N LEU A 464 13.45 10.14 -0.64
CA LEU A 464 12.02 10.29 -0.95
C LEU A 464 11.84 11.52 -1.85
N GLN A 465 11.33 11.31 -3.07
CA GLN A 465 11.11 12.39 -4.06
C GLN A 465 9.66 12.88 -4.08
N TYR A 466 8.75 12.03 -3.60
CA TYR A 466 7.32 12.25 -3.67
C TYR A 466 6.68 12.06 -2.30
N ASP A 467 5.58 12.76 -2.06
CA ASP A 467 4.72 12.61 -0.89
C ASP A 467 3.67 11.50 -1.11
N PHE A 468 2.70 11.37 -0.21
CA PHE A 468 1.64 10.38 -0.27
C PHE A 468 0.79 10.46 -1.55
N GLU A 469 0.56 11.66 -2.10
CA GLU A 469 -0.26 11.86 -3.30
C GLU A 469 0.55 11.76 -4.60
N GLY A 470 1.86 11.44 -4.49
CA GLY A 470 2.76 11.40 -5.63
C GLY A 470 3.24 12.78 -6.08
N MET A 471 2.99 13.82 -5.29
CA MET A 471 3.48 15.19 -5.52
C MET A 471 4.90 15.34 -4.99
N THR A 472 5.65 16.35 -5.43
CA THR A 472 7.04 16.51 -4.98
C THR A 472 7.12 16.89 -3.50
N ARG A 473 8.14 16.36 -2.82
CA ARG A 473 8.35 16.50 -1.38
C ARG A 473 9.26 17.64 -0.94
N PHE A 474 9.75 18.44 -1.89
CA PHE A 474 10.68 19.55 -1.60
C PHE A 474 10.05 20.83 -2.13
N VAL A 475 9.04 21.33 -1.41
CA VAL A 475 8.32 22.56 -1.76
C VAL A 475 8.42 23.54 -0.60
N ASP A 476 8.93 24.72 -0.87
CA ASP A 476 9.09 25.78 0.14
C ASP A 476 7.75 26.48 0.39
N ASP A 477 7.33 26.64 1.65
CA ASP A 477 6.30 27.62 2.03
C ASP A 477 6.98 28.92 2.49
N PRO A 478 7.08 29.95 1.62
CA PRO A 478 7.82 31.18 1.95
C PRO A 478 7.20 31.98 3.11
N ALA A 479 5.96 31.67 3.51
CA ALA A 479 5.31 32.26 4.68
C ALA A 479 5.71 31.60 6.00
N THR A 480 6.28 30.40 5.94
CA THR A 480 6.78 29.63 7.08
C THR A 480 8.30 29.82 7.21
N VAL A 481 8.82 29.73 8.43
CA VAL A 481 10.26 29.84 8.68
C VAL A 481 10.83 28.44 8.69
N ASP A 482 11.86 28.18 7.89
CA ASP A 482 12.61 26.93 7.90
C ASP A 482 13.11 26.61 9.31
N THR A 483 12.57 25.55 9.91
CA THR A 483 13.03 25.04 11.21
C THR A 483 13.70 23.68 11.12
N GLY A 484 13.59 23.03 9.95
CA GLY A 484 14.20 21.74 9.68
C GLY A 484 15.71 21.78 9.44
N VAL A 485 16.23 20.66 8.96
CA VAL A 485 17.67 20.44 8.80
C VAL A 485 17.98 20.01 7.37
N GLY A 486 18.92 20.72 6.73
CA GLY A 486 19.45 20.36 5.41
C GLY A 486 19.47 21.55 4.45
N PRO A 487 19.88 21.33 3.19
CA PRO A 487 19.71 22.33 2.15
C PRO A 487 18.23 22.46 1.77
N GLY A 488 17.72 23.68 1.69
CA GLY A 488 16.36 23.95 1.25
C GLY A 488 16.11 23.60 -0.24
N PRO A 489 14.85 23.43 -0.67
CA PRO A 489 13.62 23.51 0.15
C PRO A 489 13.57 22.44 1.25
N ILE A 490 13.04 22.79 2.42
CA ILE A 490 12.92 21.86 3.56
C ILE A 490 11.59 21.14 3.44
N MET A 491 11.56 19.82 3.65
CA MET A 491 10.29 19.08 3.56
C MET A 491 9.42 19.32 4.80
N ASP A 492 8.14 19.03 4.65
CA ASP A 492 7.19 18.94 5.75
C ASP A 492 7.31 17.62 6.51
N MET A 493 6.95 17.66 7.79
CA MET A 493 6.72 16.44 8.57
C MET A 493 5.40 15.79 8.17
N GLY A 494 5.36 14.46 8.20
CA GLY A 494 4.17 13.68 7.89
C GLY A 494 4.14 13.21 6.44
N ALA A 495 3.00 12.63 6.04
CA ALA A 495 2.84 11.96 4.74
C ALA A 495 2.62 12.92 3.55
N PHE A 496 2.20 14.14 3.81
CA PHE A 496 1.83 15.13 2.80
C PHE A 496 2.81 16.30 2.85
N GLU A 497 3.10 16.86 1.69
CA GLU A 497 3.82 18.12 1.55
C GLU A 497 2.81 19.22 1.24
N VAL A 498 2.90 20.37 1.89
CA VAL A 498 2.17 21.57 1.51
C VAL A 498 2.65 21.99 0.12
N GLN A 499 1.81 21.70 -0.86
CA GLN A 499 2.05 22.16 -2.20
C GLN A 499 1.87 23.67 -2.24
N ALA A 500 2.72 24.34 -3.01
CA ALA A 500 2.51 25.72 -3.38
C ALA A 500 1.06 25.88 -3.90
N PRO A 501 0.36 26.98 -3.57
CA PRO A 501 -1.02 27.17 -3.97
C PRO A 501 -1.23 26.81 -5.43
N ALA A 502 -2.14 25.87 -5.71
CA ALA A 502 -2.45 25.47 -7.07
C ALA A 502 -2.80 26.71 -7.91
N GLY A 503 -1.93 27.04 -8.86
CA GLY A 503 -2.16 28.18 -9.76
C GLY A 503 -1.37 29.45 -9.44
N CYS A 504 -0.06 29.35 -9.23
CA CYS A 504 0.85 30.40 -9.70
C CYS A 504 0.83 30.40 -11.23
N ALA A 505 -0.33 30.70 -11.82
CA ALA A 505 -0.54 30.67 -13.24
C ALA A 505 0.45 31.66 -13.86
N GLY A 506 1.44 31.15 -14.57
CA GLY A 506 2.51 31.98 -15.13
C GLY A 506 3.87 31.84 -14.46
N ASP A 507 3.99 31.09 -13.36
CA ASP A 507 5.28 30.63 -12.82
C ASP A 507 5.73 29.41 -13.63
N ALA A 508 6.55 29.69 -14.65
CA ALA A 508 7.05 28.72 -15.61
C ALA A 508 8.37 28.08 -15.17
N ASN A 509 9.10 28.71 -14.25
CA ASN A 509 10.39 28.22 -13.76
C ASN A 509 10.30 27.54 -12.38
N GLY A 510 9.16 27.65 -11.71
CA GLY A 510 8.86 27.05 -10.41
C GLY A 510 9.54 27.74 -9.24
N ASP A 511 9.90 29.03 -9.37
CA ASP A 511 10.55 29.81 -8.32
C ASP A 511 9.57 30.61 -7.44
N LEU A 512 8.27 30.40 -7.65
CA LEU A 512 7.16 31.01 -6.92
C LEU A 512 7.02 32.52 -7.15
N ILE A 513 7.71 33.10 -8.14
CA ILE A 513 7.58 34.52 -8.48
C ILE A 513 7.33 34.65 -9.97
N VAL A 514 6.14 35.14 -10.36
CA VAL A 514 5.84 35.38 -11.77
C VAL A 514 6.59 36.62 -12.26
N ASP A 515 7.77 36.46 -12.86
CA ASP A 515 8.62 37.55 -13.30
C ASP A 515 9.28 37.34 -14.68
N LEU A 516 10.41 38.03 -14.93
CA LEU A 516 11.13 37.92 -16.19
C LEU A 516 11.74 36.52 -16.40
N GLY A 517 11.96 35.77 -15.32
CA GLY A 517 12.37 34.37 -15.31
C GLY A 517 11.37 33.51 -16.07
N ASP A 518 10.08 33.61 -15.75
CA ASP A 518 9.04 32.81 -16.40
C ASP A 518 8.81 33.21 -17.84
N LEU A 519 8.80 34.53 -18.06
CA LEU A 519 8.70 35.08 -19.40
C LEU A 519 9.83 34.55 -20.28
N SER A 520 11.03 34.37 -19.72
CA SER A 520 12.17 33.82 -20.46
C SER A 520 11.97 32.35 -20.82
N VAL A 521 11.36 31.54 -19.95
CA VAL A 521 11.07 30.11 -20.21
C VAL A 521 10.05 29.97 -21.34
N VAL A 522 8.96 30.73 -21.30
CA VAL A 522 7.93 30.71 -22.35
C VAL A 522 8.47 31.21 -23.68
N LEU A 523 9.21 32.33 -23.69
CA LEU A 523 9.78 32.88 -24.92
C LEU A 523 10.87 31.99 -25.53
N PHE A 524 11.63 31.27 -24.71
CA PHE A 524 12.67 30.36 -25.18
C PHE A 524 12.09 29.16 -25.93
N ASN A 525 10.94 28.64 -25.47
CA ASN A 525 10.28 27.47 -26.04
C ASN A 525 9.12 27.81 -26.99
N PHE A 526 8.91 29.09 -27.28
CA PHE A 526 7.76 29.57 -28.06
C PHE A 526 7.66 28.92 -29.44
N GLY A 527 6.50 28.35 -29.75
CA GLY A 527 6.20 27.64 -30.99
C GLY A 527 6.69 26.19 -31.04
N THR A 528 7.12 25.62 -29.91
CA THR A 528 7.54 24.21 -29.81
C THR A 528 6.46 23.34 -29.18
N SER A 529 6.49 22.04 -29.50
CA SER A 529 5.72 21.03 -28.78
C SER A 529 6.55 20.45 -27.66
N VAL A 530 5.96 20.38 -26.46
CA VAL A 530 6.60 19.95 -25.22
C VAL A 530 5.70 18.94 -24.51
N ALA A 531 6.21 18.31 -23.45
CA ALA A 531 5.32 17.53 -22.60
C ALA A 531 4.32 18.49 -21.92
N PRO A 532 3.02 18.16 -21.87
CA PRO A 532 2.00 19.00 -21.23
C PRO A 532 2.43 19.52 -19.86
N GLY A 533 2.37 20.83 -19.66
CA GLY A 533 2.69 21.46 -18.36
C GLY A 533 4.19 21.69 -18.12
N THR A 534 5.05 21.56 -19.13
CA THR A 534 6.52 21.68 -18.98
C THR A 534 7.11 22.70 -19.93
N SER A 535 8.32 23.18 -19.64
CA SER A 535 9.12 23.98 -20.59
C SER A 535 8.37 25.19 -21.17
N GLY A 536 7.54 25.85 -20.37
CA GLY A 536 6.78 27.04 -20.78
C GLY A 536 5.38 26.76 -21.35
N ASP A 537 4.93 25.51 -21.40
CA ASP A 537 3.51 25.17 -21.63
C ASP A 537 2.76 25.24 -20.30
N ILE A 538 2.16 26.39 -20.04
CA ILE A 538 1.51 26.74 -18.78
C ILE A 538 0.04 26.31 -18.78
N ASP A 539 -0.60 26.22 -19.95
CA ASP A 539 -2.00 25.78 -20.06
C ASP A 539 -2.17 24.26 -20.26
N GLY A 540 -1.06 23.53 -20.45
CA GLY A 540 -1.02 22.08 -20.53
C GLY A 540 -1.52 21.54 -21.88
N SER A 541 -1.52 22.36 -22.93
CA SER A 541 -1.97 21.97 -24.26
C SER A 541 -0.95 21.13 -25.03
N GLY A 542 0.30 21.06 -24.57
CA GLY A 542 1.42 20.41 -25.23
C GLY A 542 2.08 21.27 -26.32
N ILE A 543 1.69 22.55 -26.44
CA ILE A 543 2.25 23.52 -27.39
C ILE A 543 2.49 24.84 -26.66
N VAL A 544 3.71 25.37 -26.73
CA VAL A 544 4.02 26.68 -26.16
C VAL A 544 3.62 27.79 -27.15
N ASP A 545 2.57 28.56 -26.86
CA ASP A 545 2.09 29.61 -27.74
C ASP A 545 1.61 30.90 -27.02
N LEU A 546 0.78 31.69 -27.68
CA LEU A 546 0.26 32.95 -27.13
C LEU A 546 -0.65 32.73 -25.91
N ALA A 547 -1.25 31.57 -25.75
CA ALA A 547 -2.05 31.19 -24.58
C ALA A 547 -1.16 31.18 -23.33
N ASP A 548 -0.01 30.49 -23.39
CA ASP A 548 0.96 30.44 -22.29
C ASP A 548 1.53 31.80 -21.96
N LEU A 549 1.94 32.54 -22.99
CA LEU A 549 2.47 33.89 -22.83
C LEU A 549 1.43 34.82 -22.19
N SER A 550 0.15 34.67 -22.53
CA SER A 550 -0.91 35.48 -21.94
C SER A 550 -1.11 35.19 -20.46
N ILE A 551 -0.88 33.94 -20.02
CA ILE A 551 -0.96 33.55 -18.62
C ILE A 551 0.17 34.19 -17.81
N VAL A 552 1.41 34.13 -18.30
CA VAL A 552 2.57 34.80 -17.64
C VAL A 552 2.36 36.30 -17.54
N LEU A 553 1.97 36.95 -18.65
CA LEU A 553 1.80 38.41 -18.67
C LEU A 553 0.60 38.89 -17.83
N PHE A 554 -0.46 38.11 -17.75
CA PHE A 554 -1.62 38.45 -16.91
C PHE A 554 -1.27 38.44 -15.43
N ASN A 555 -0.36 37.56 -15.02
CA ASN A 555 0.02 37.33 -13.63
C ASN A 555 1.37 37.98 -13.26
N PHE A 556 1.96 38.77 -14.15
CA PHE A 556 3.31 39.34 -13.98
C PHE A 556 3.43 40.20 -12.70
N GLY A 557 4.42 39.90 -11.88
CA GLY A 557 4.69 40.51 -10.58
C GLY A 557 3.94 39.90 -9.40
N LEU A 558 3.21 38.79 -9.60
CA LEU A 558 2.66 38.00 -8.50
C LEU A 558 3.80 37.29 -7.78
N ILE A 559 3.77 37.39 -6.45
CA ILE A 559 4.57 36.56 -5.55
C ILE A 559 3.59 35.52 -5.01
N CYS A 560 3.94 34.27 -5.24
CA CYS A 560 3.45 33.12 -4.51
C CYS A 560 4.38 32.89 -3.31
#